data_AF-A0A3B9IKE6-F1
#
_entry.id   AF-A0A3B9IKE6-F1
#
_cell.length_a   1.000
_cell.length_b   1.000
_cell.length_c   1.000
_cell.angle_alpha   90.00
_cell.angle_beta   90.00
_cell.angle_gamma   90.00
#
_symmetry.space_group_name_H-M   'P 1'
#
loop_
_entity.id
_entity.type
_entity.pdbx_description
1 polymer ?
#
loop_
_entity_poly.entity_id
_entity_poly.type
_entity_poly.pdbx_seq_one_letter_code
_entity_poly.pdbx_strand_id
1 'polypeptide(L)'
;NGIMTLSGAWGRLRTDPIMRFLVVAVAFYGMATFEGPLMALKPVNALSHYTDWTVGHVHSGALGWVAFMTFGAFYYLVPRLWRRPLWSMRLVEWHFWIASLAIVLYITAMWVSGIAQGLMWRAY
;
A
#
# COMPACT_ATOMS: atom_id res chain seq x y z
N ASN A 1 -6.07 15.09 -3.86
CA ASN A 1 -5.35 15.67 -5.01
C ASN A 1 -4.95 14.59 -6.02
N GLY A 2 -4.02 13.67 -5.72
CA GLY A 2 -3.54 12.66 -6.68
C GLY A 2 -4.61 11.79 -7.35
N ILE A 3 -5.63 11.33 -6.61
CA ILE A 3 -6.76 10.58 -7.19
C ILE A 3 -7.59 11.45 -8.15
N MET A 4 -7.82 12.72 -7.79
CA MET A 4 -8.66 13.61 -8.59
C MET A 4 -7.99 14.03 -9.89
N THR A 5 -6.65 14.01 -9.96
CA THR A 5 -5.89 14.19 -11.21
C THR A 5 -6.22 13.13 -12.27
N LEU A 6 -6.77 11.99 -11.86
CA LEU A 6 -7.18 10.89 -12.73
C LEU A 6 -8.64 11.00 -13.18
N SER A 7 -9.37 12.02 -12.73
CA SER A 7 -10.76 12.25 -13.10
C SER A 7 -10.89 12.36 -14.61
N GLY A 8 -11.72 11.51 -15.21
CA GLY A 8 -11.87 11.39 -16.68
C GLY A 8 -10.85 10.46 -17.35
N ALA A 9 -9.78 10.05 -16.66
CA ALA A 9 -8.75 9.13 -17.18
C ALA A 9 -8.83 7.72 -16.57
N TRP A 10 -9.86 7.41 -15.76
CA TRP A 10 -10.05 6.12 -15.09
C TRP A 10 -9.98 4.91 -16.03
N GLY A 11 -10.38 5.06 -17.31
CA GLY A 11 -10.24 3.99 -18.32
C GLY A 11 -8.80 3.50 -18.51
N ARG A 12 -7.79 4.35 -18.28
CA ARG A 12 -6.37 4.01 -18.41
C ARG A 12 -5.90 3.01 -17.36
N LEU A 13 -6.58 2.89 -16.22
CA LEU A 13 -6.26 1.86 -15.23
C LEU A 13 -6.41 0.45 -15.78
N ARG A 14 -7.28 0.25 -16.77
CA ARG A 14 -7.43 -1.07 -17.39
C ARG A 14 -6.27 -1.42 -18.29
N THR A 15 -5.59 -0.44 -18.89
CA THR A 15 -4.59 -0.66 -19.93
C THR A 15 -3.16 -0.39 -19.48
N ASP A 16 -2.95 0.47 -18.47
CA ASP A 16 -1.63 0.87 -18.02
C ASP A 16 -1.34 0.38 -16.58
N PRO A 17 -0.50 -0.67 -16.42
CA PRO A 17 -0.16 -1.19 -15.10
C PRO A 17 0.71 -0.22 -14.29
N ILE A 18 1.46 0.69 -14.91
CA ILE A 18 2.23 1.73 -14.21
C ILE A 18 1.26 2.67 -13.49
N MET A 19 0.17 3.03 -14.16
CA MET A 19 -0.88 3.85 -13.57
C MET A 19 -1.55 3.12 -12.40
N ARG A 20 -1.78 1.80 -12.50
CA ARG A 20 -2.29 0.99 -11.38
C ARG A 20 -1.41 1.09 -10.14
N PHE A 21 -0.09 0.99 -10.28
CA PHE A 21 0.85 1.18 -9.15
C PHE A 21 0.65 2.54 -8.46
N LEU A 22 0.59 3.63 -9.24
CA LEU A 22 0.45 4.99 -8.69
C LEU A 22 -0.89 5.20 -7.98
N VAL A 23 -1.99 4.68 -8.54
CA VAL A 23 -3.32 4.82 -7.93
C VAL A 23 -3.42 4.01 -6.65
N VAL A 24 -2.98 2.75 -6.68
CA VAL A 24 -3.00 1.87 -5.51
C VAL A 24 -2.08 2.42 -4.42
N ALA A 25 -0.94 3.02 -4.80
CA ALA A 25 -0.10 3.73 -3.86
C ALA A 25 -0.87 4.81 -3.10
N VAL A 26 -1.54 5.71 -3.81
CA VAL A 26 -2.32 6.78 -3.18
C VAL A 26 -3.47 6.22 -2.33
N ALA A 27 -4.06 5.09 -2.71
CA ALA A 27 -5.07 4.41 -1.89
C ALA A 27 -4.48 3.91 -0.55
N PHE A 28 -3.33 3.22 -0.58
CA PHE A 28 -2.64 2.80 0.65
C PHE A 28 -2.15 3.97 1.49
N TYR A 29 -1.73 5.08 0.85
CA TYR A 29 -1.43 6.31 1.57
C TYR A 29 -2.64 6.83 2.32
N GLY A 30 -3.79 6.93 1.65
CA GLY A 30 -5.04 7.37 2.29
C GLY A 30 -5.44 6.45 3.45
N MET A 31 -5.30 5.14 3.27
CA MET A 31 -5.57 4.14 4.30
C MET A 31 -4.63 4.29 5.51
N ALA A 32 -3.30 4.30 5.30
CA ALA A 32 -2.33 4.43 6.39
C ALA A 32 -2.45 5.77 7.10
N THR A 33 -2.63 6.87 6.36
CA THR A 33 -2.82 8.21 6.94
C THR A 33 -4.18 8.41 7.60
N PHE A 34 -5.15 7.52 7.38
CA PHE A 34 -6.37 7.44 8.18
C PHE A 34 -6.19 6.57 9.43
N GLU A 35 -5.54 5.41 9.28
CA GLU A 35 -5.27 4.48 10.38
C GLU A 35 -4.34 5.07 11.44
N GLY A 36 -3.28 5.79 11.05
CA GLY A 36 -2.32 6.39 11.97
C GLY A 36 -2.97 7.32 13.01
N PRO A 37 -3.79 8.31 12.59
CA PRO A 37 -4.56 9.13 13.51
C PRO A 37 -5.51 8.34 14.41
N LEU A 38 -6.14 7.27 13.92
CA LEU A 38 -6.97 6.40 14.76
C LEU A 38 -6.13 5.73 15.85
N MET A 39 -4.98 5.15 15.48
CA MET A 39 -4.04 4.53 16.42
C MET A 39 -3.39 5.52 17.40
N ALA A 40 -3.44 6.82 17.12
CA ALA A 40 -2.98 7.87 18.02
C ALA A 40 -4.01 8.22 19.12
N LEU A 41 -5.29 7.85 18.93
CA LEU A 41 -6.32 8.03 19.96
C LEU A 41 -6.04 7.08 21.12
N LYS A 42 -5.93 7.61 22.35
CA LYS A 42 -5.69 6.83 23.58
C LYS A 42 -6.47 5.50 23.66
N PRO A 43 -7.80 5.44 23.45
CA PRO A 43 -8.54 4.18 23.55
C PRO A 43 -8.11 3.14 22.51
N VAL A 44 -7.78 3.55 21.29
CA VAL A 44 -7.31 2.66 20.22
C VAL A 44 -5.85 2.28 20.45
N ASN A 45 -5.02 3.26 20.79
CA ASN A 45 -3.60 3.06 21.07
C ASN A 45 -3.39 2.04 22.17
N ALA A 46 -4.23 2.06 23.20
CA ALA A 46 -4.10 1.14 24.30
C ALA A 46 -4.30 -0.33 23.86
N LEU A 47 -4.97 -0.58 22.71
CA LEU A 47 -5.08 -1.91 22.09
C LEU A 47 -3.98 -2.16 21.04
N SER A 48 -3.60 -1.15 20.25
CA SER A 48 -2.65 -1.29 19.14
C SER A 48 -1.17 -1.20 19.56
N HIS A 49 -0.88 -0.64 20.73
CA HIS A 49 0.47 -0.44 21.20
C HIS A 49 1.11 -1.76 21.62
N TYR A 50 2.38 -1.95 21.25
CA TYR A 50 3.14 -3.19 21.41
C TYR A 50 2.58 -4.43 20.69
N THR A 51 1.57 -4.28 19.83
CA THR A 51 1.03 -5.38 19.04
C THR A 51 1.45 -5.30 17.57
N ASP A 52 1.25 -6.40 16.85
CA ASP A 52 1.49 -6.51 15.41
C ASP A 52 0.62 -5.55 14.58
N TRP A 53 -0.40 -4.91 15.18
CA TRP A 53 -1.14 -3.85 14.49
C TRP A 53 -0.20 -2.72 14.07
N THR A 54 0.73 -2.32 14.94
CA THR A 54 1.71 -1.29 14.58
C THR A 54 2.59 -1.72 13.39
N VAL A 55 2.96 -3.01 13.33
CA VAL A 55 3.72 -3.56 12.21
C VAL A 55 2.90 -3.57 10.92
N GLY A 56 1.62 -3.94 11.00
CA GLY A 56 0.67 -3.88 9.89
C GLY A 56 0.50 -2.47 9.33
N HIS A 57 0.33 -1.49 10.21
CA HIS A 57 0.25 -0.07 9.85
C HIS A 57 1.53 0.43 9.16
N VAL A 58 2.71 0.08 9.69
CA VAL A 58 3.98 0.45 9.07
C VAL A 58 4.11 -0.14 7.67
N HIS A 59 3.79 -1.42 7.48
CA HIS A 59 3.93 -2.07 6.17
C HIS A 59 2.85 -1.66 5.18
N SER A 60 1.65 -1.26 5.64
CA SER A 60 0.65 -0.65 4.76
C SER A 60 1.16 0.65 4.13
N GLY A 61 1.85 1.49 4.91
CA GLY A 61 2.54 2.68 4.42
C GLY A 61 3.81 2.37 3.61
N ALA A 62 4.69 1.51 4.13
CA ALA A 62 5.99 1.26 3.52
C ALA A 62 5.89 0.51 2.19
N LEU A 63 5.16 -0.61 2.17
CA LEU A 63 4.99 -1.42 0.97
C LEU A 63 3.90 -0.84 0.07
N GLY A 64 2.78 -0.44 0.68
CA GLY A 64 1.57 -0.08 -0.08
C GLY A 64 1.65 1.29 -0.68
N TRP A 65 2.22 2.26 0.04
CA TRP A 65 2.42 3.61 -0.45
C TRP A 65 3.82 3.81 -1.02
N VAL A 66 4.87 3.71 -0.20
CA VAL A 66 6.22 4.13 -0.60
C VAL A 66 6.77 3.24 -1.72
N ALA A 67 6.71 1.92 -1.56
CA ALA A 67 7.25 1.01 -2.56
C ALA A 67 6.45 1.09 -3.87
N PHE A 68 5.13 1.06 -3.85
CA PHE A 68 4.31 1.15 -5.07
C PHE A 68 4.49 2.48 -5.80
N MET A 69 4.57 3.60 -5.08
CA MET A 69 4.86 4.91 -5.69
C MET A 69 6.24 4.91 -6.36
N THR A 70 7.24 4.36 -5.67
CA THR A 70 8.61 4.26 -6.18
C THR A 70 8.69 3.38 -7.42
N PHE A 71 8.04 2.21 -7.40
CA PHE A 71 8.00 1.32 -8.56
C PHE A 71 7.26 1.93 -9.74
N GLY A 72 6.11 2.58 -9.51
CA GLY A 72 5.39 3.31 -10.56
C GLY A 72 6.26 4.41 -11.19
N ALA A 73 6.98 5.17 -10.36
CA ALA A 73 7.91 6.19 -10.83
C ALA A 73 9.08 5.58 -11.62
N PHE A 74 9.66 4.47 -11.17
CA PHE A 74 10.76 3.80 -11.86
C PHE A 74 10.34 3.22 -13.20
N TYR A 75 9.18 2.55 -13.27
CA TYR A 75 8.66 2.05 -14.54
C TYR A 75 8.39 3.16 -15.55
N TYR A 76 8.09 4.37 -15.08
CA TYR A 76 7.97 5.54 -15.95
C TYR A 76 9.34 6.14 -16.35
N LEU A 77 10.25 6.30 -15.39
CA LEU A 77 11.48 7.07 -15.52
C LEU A 77 12.62 6.29 -16.20
N VAL A 78 12.85 5.04 -15.79
CA VAL A 78 13.94 4.19 -16.29
C VAL A 78 13.93 4.08 -17.83
N PRO A 79 12.81 3.76 -18.52
CA PRO A 79 12.83 3.68 -19.98
C PRO A 79 13.18 5.01 -20.66
N ARG A 80 12.84 6.16 -20.04
CA ARG A 80 13.16 7.49 -20.57
C ARG A 80 14.63 7.85 -20.42
N LEU A 81 15.21 7.55 -19.26
CA LEU A 81 16.62 7.79 -18.99
C LEU A 81 17.52 6.95 -19.90
N TRP A 82 17.18 5.67 -20.10
CA TRP A 82 17.92 4.76 -20.98
C TRP A 82 17.52 4.85 -22.46
N ARG A 83 16.55 5.70 -22.80
CA ARG A 83 15.98 5.85 -24.16
C ARG A 83 15.61 4.49 -24.79
N ARG A 84 15.06 3.59 -23.98
CA ARG A 84 14.68 2.23 -24.37
C ARG A 84 13.33 1.87 -23.75
N PRO A 85 12.46 1.15 -24.47
CA PRO A 85 11.22 0.68 -23.88
C PRO A 85 11.50 -0.31 -22.74
N LEU A 86 10.55 -0.45 -21.81
CA LEU A 86 10.59 -1.54 -20.83
C LEU A 86 10.62 -2.88 -21.56
N TRP A 87 11.39 -3.84 -21.04
CA TRP A 87 11.56 -5.14 -21.67
C TRP A 87 10.24 -5.91 -21.82
N SER A 88 9.35 -5.85 -20.82
CA SER A 88 8.03 -6.48 -20.88
C SER A 88 7.02 -5.80 -19.98
N MET A 89 5.94 -5.30 -20.57
CA MET A 89 4.79 -4.77 -19.83
C MET A 89 4.04 -5.86 -19.06
N ARG A 90 4.07 -7.11 -19.54
CA ARG A 90 3.46 -8.25 -18.83
C ARG A 90 4.15 -8.51 -17.49
N LEU A 91 5.46 -8.34 -17.40
CA LEU A 91 6.17 -8.47 -16.13
C LEU A 91 5.81 -7.37 -15.14
N VAL A 92 5.56 -6.14 -15.62
CA VAL A 92 5.07 -5.04 -14.77
C VAL A 92 3.69 -5.39 -14.20
N GLU A 93 2.81 -5.96 -15.03
CA GLU A 93 1.50 -6.43 -14.57
C GLU A 93 1.58 -7.58 -13.57
N TRP A 94 2.46 -8.57 -13.80
CA TRP A 94 2.71 -9.63 -12.83
C TRP A 94 3.25 -9.09 -11.52
N HIS A 95 4.22 -8.18 -11.57
CA HIS A 95 4.74 -7.53 -10.37
C HIS A 95 3.63 -6.82 -9.61
N PHE A 96 2.78 -6.05 -10.30
CA PHE A 96 1.64 -5.38 -9.68
C PHE A 96 0.74 -6.36 -8.92
N TRP A 97 0.31 -7.45 -9.55
CA TRP A 97 -0.61 -8.39 -8.92
C TRP A 97 0.02 -9.18 -7.77
N ILE A 98 1.26 -9.66 -7.94
CA ILE A 98 1.97 -10.39 -6.89
C ILE A 98 2.18 -9.48 -5.67
N ALA A 99 2.66 -8.26 -5.89
CA ALA A 99 2.90 -7.30 -4.82
C ALA A 99 1.58 -6.89 -4.13
N SER A 100 0.51 -6.70 -4.90
CA SER A 100 -0.82 -6.33 -4.36
C SER A 100 -1.42 -7.45 -3.51
N LEU A 101 -1.29 -8.70 -3.95
CA LEU A 101 -1.77 -9.84 -3.17
C LEU A 101 -0.94 -10.02 -1.90
N ALA A 102 0.39 -9.96 -2.03
CA ALA A 102 1.30 -10.13 -0.90
C ALA A 102 1.06 -9.09 0.20
N ILE A 103 0.87 -7.81 -0.17
CA ILE A 103 0.63 -6.77 0.82
C ILE A 103 -0.73 -6.90 1.50
N VAL A 104 -1.79 -7.24 0.76
CA VAL A 104 -3.11 -7.47 1.35
C VAL A 104 -3.07 -8.63 2.34
N LEU A 105 -2.38 -9.72 1.99
CA LEU A 105 -2.18 -10.86 2.90
C LEU A 105 -1.37 -10.45 4.14
N TYR A 106 -0.31 -9.66 3.97
CA TYR A 106 0.53 -9.20 5.06
C TYR A 106 -0.25 -8.33 6.06
N ILE A 107 -0.95 -7.30 5.57
CA ILE A 107 -1.69 -6.36 6.43
C ILE A 107 -2.83 -7.07 7.16
N THR A 108 -3.58 -7.94 6.45
CA THR A 108 -4.68 -8.68 7.09
C THR A 108 -4.18 -9.62 8.17
N ALA A 109 -3.06 -10.33 7.95
CA ALA A 109 -2.45 -11.16 8.97
C ALA A 109 -2.00 -10.36 10.20
N MET A 110 -1.36 -9.20 9.99
CA MET A 110 -0.90 -8.34 11.07
C MET A 110 -2.04 -7.70 11.86
N TRP A 111 -3.14 -7.33 11.21
CA TRP A 111 -4.33 -6.86 11.92
C TRP A 111 -4.97 -7.94 12.79
N VAL A 112 -5.12 -9.16 12.25
CA VAL A 112 -5.67 -10.29 13.01
C VAL A 112 -4.78 -10.59 14.22
N SER A 113 -3.45 -10.68 14.01
CA SER A 113 -2.49 -10.88 15.09
C SER A 113 -2.52 -9.75 16.11
N GLY A 114 -2.52 -8.50 15.66
CA GLY A 114 -2.45 -7.33 16.52
C GLY A 114 -3.70 -7.15 17.40
N ILE A 115 -4.89 -7.38 16.84
CA ILE A 115 -6.14 -7.38 17.60
C ILE A 115 -6.16 -8.54 18.59
N ALA A 116 -5.75 -9.74 18.17
CA ALA A 116 -5.70 -10.90 19.06
C ALA A 116 -4.76 -10.67 20.25
N GLN A 117 -3.53 -10.20 20.01
CA GLN A 117 -2.57 -9.85 21.05
C GLN A 117 -3.14 -8.80 22.02
N GLY A 118 -3.67 -7.70 21.49
CA GLY A 118 -4.22 -6.62 22.30
C GLY A 118 -5.39 -7.07 23.19
N LEU A 119 -6.30 -7.90 22.66
CA LEU A 119 -7.43 -8.43 23.42
C LEU A 119 -6.99 -9.46 24.46
N MET A 120 -6.09 -10.38 24.09
CA MET A 120 -5.63 -11.44 24.99
C MET A 120 -4.82 -10.88 26.16
N TRP A 121 -3.96 -9.87 25.96
CA TRP A 121 -3.18 -9.26 27.04
C TRP A 121 -4.02 -8.46 28.04
N ARG A 122 -5.23 -8.05 27.67
CA ARG A 122 -6.17 -7.31 28.53
C ARG A 122 -7.20 -8.19 29.24
N ALA A 123 -7.28 -9.46 28.85
CA ALA A 123 -8.22 -10.41 29.43
C ALA A 123 -7.73 -10.99 30.77
N TYR A 124 -6.48 -10.69 31.15
CA TYR A 124 -5.86 -11.00 32.44
C TYR A 124 -5.64 -9.71 33.23
#